data_AF-A0A3A6U5D6-F1
#
_entry.id   AF-A0A3A6U5D6-F1
#
_cell.length_a   1.000
_cell.length_b   1.000
_cell.length_c   1.000
_cell.angle_alpha   90.00
_cell.angle_beta   90.00
_cell.angle_gamma   90.00
#
_symmetry.space_group_name_H-M   'P 1'
#
loop_
_entity.id
_entity.type
_entity.pdbx_description
1 polymer ?
#
loop_
_entity_poly.entity_id
_entity_poly.type
_entity_poly.pdbx_seq_one_letter_code
_entity_poly.pdbx_strand_id
1 'polypeptide(L)'
;MEEYTITFNEIDFIVPSYRYNFQFSYTSQQGLPFIREYILRLVQLGAMWPEQIATYFDLNEREVKEAINDLIQREELKYNEQNQVELTDKSKGYFDVLGGDLNTTELRSSGASLGFELTSFSCVSTQNKRLPNEWGLGFRLELPSKKVANRDKLVSKAFQKHFQELIEDGYMEHMTGRSGGLPKIYKVESVKQIGAEPLRLKIPFTMDSNGKAQDLEDFDNLKDSTEALELIAATINTYTGRNNYREVLDAIEMLNDRFSSQLFTSENLKPQEFAHLKLSQESQSQKHIPFIGSLYSDNNRKMFEDFFKKQKQKLTAEHHNGSVVLQYLAPSDPFWGKNDRLKSFLLELANQNKSKGKKPKKLYDFNVKLPFSSPMNTREGRREKIEWTRGFDFIKDNLFGYIEGYLNGVAEIILLEDRFVAVTYHLRLPESYRVPVPIGFISTDNGIINTVTQSLECNRAVNPIFSE
;
A
#
# COMPACT_ATOMS: atom_id res chain seq x y z
N MET A 1 -32.92 -2.82 1.42
CA MET A 1 -32.21 -2.22 2.57
C MET A 1 -30.75 -2.49 2.32
N GLU A 2 -29.91 -1.47 2.22
CA GLU A 2 -28.47 -1.68 2.11
C GLU A 2 -28.01 -2.50 3.32
N GLU A 3 -27.37 -3.64 3.07
CA GLU A 3 -26.79 -4.45 4.14
C GLU A 3 -25.70 -3.62 4.82
N TYR A 4 -25.88 -3.35 6.11
CA TYR A 4 -24.93 -2.60 6.91
C TYR A 4 -23.68 -3.46 7.14
N THR A 5 -22.52 -2.95 6.73
CA THR A 5 -21.22 -3.61 6.91
C THR A 5 -20.40 -2.88 7.98
N ILE A 6 -19.68 -3.67 8.79
CA ILE A 6 -18.78 -3.17 9.83
C ILE A 6 -17.36 -3.60 9.47
N THR A 7 -16.48 -2.66 9.14
CA THR A 7 -15.04 -2.91 9.09
C THR A 7 -14.51 -3.04 10.50
N PHE A 8 -14.20 -4.28 10.91
CA PHE A 8 -13.71 -4.53 12.25
C PHE A 8 -12.19 -4.56 12.34
N ASN A 9 -11.47 -4.82 11.26
CA ASN A 9 -10.01 -4.70 11.29
C ASN A 9 -9.51 -4.30 9.90
N GLU A 10 -8.31 -3.75 9.84
CA GLU A 10 -7.62 -3.50 8.58
C GLU A 10 -6.16 -3.88 8.76
N ILE A 11 -5.69 -4.83 7.96
CA ILE A 11 -4.34 -5.38 8.05
C ILE A 11 -3.60 -5.11 6.75
N ASP A 12 -2.37 -4.62 6.89
CA ASP A 12 -1.47 -4.34 5.79
C ASP A 12 -0.58 -5.55 5.51
N PHE A 13 -0.62 -6.02 4.28
CA PHE A 13 0.28 -7.04 3.75
C PHE A 13 1.24 -6.40 2.73
N ILE A 14 2.52 -6.70 2.84
CA ILE A 14 3.58 -6.08 2.08
C ILE A 14 4.12 -7.10 1.09
N VAL A 15 3.74 -6.92 -0.17
CA VAL A 15 4.24 -7.71 -1.30
C VAL A 15 5.60 -7.17 -1.73
N PRO A 16 6.64 -8.01 -1.80
CA PRO A 16 7.92 -7.60 -2.35
C PRO A 16 7.77 -7.10 -3.79
N SER A 17 8.25 -5.89 -4.03
CA SER A 17 8.21 -5.23 -5.33
C SER A 17 9.50 -4.46 -5.55
N TYR A 18 9.95 -4.43 -6.80
CA TYR A 18 11.24 -3.89 -7.18
C TYR A 18 11.10 -3.01 -8.40
N ARG A 19 11.89 -1.95 -8.42
CA ARG A 19 11.95 -1.01 -9.53
C ARG A 19 13.10 -1.35 -10.45
N TYR A 20 12.83 -1.29 -11.74
CA TYR A 20 13.78 -1.62 -12.80
C TYR A 20 13.87 -0.49 -13.81
N ASN A 21 15.07 -0.31 -14.35
CA ASN A 21 15.30 0.44 -15.58
C ASN A 21 15.41 -0.57 -16.73
N PHE A 22 14.53 -0.42 -17.72
CA PHE A 22 14.50 -1.20 -18.94
C PHE A 22 15.13 -0.39 -20.07
N GLN A 23 15.98 -1.04 -20.86
CA GLN A 23 16.36 -0.55 -22.19
C GLN A 23 15.87 -1.57 -23.20
N PHE A 24 15.16 -1.12 -24.22
CA PHE A 24 14.51 -2.00 -25.18
C PHE A 24 14.44 -1.36 -26.55
N SER A 25 14.34 -2.22 -27.55
CA SER A 25 14.04 -1.85 -28.93
C SER A 25 12.63 -2.32 -29.28
N TYR A 26 11.95 -1.51 -30.07
CA TYR A 26 10.56 -1.69 -30.45
C TYR A 26 10.36 -1.29 -31.90
N THR A 27 9.33 -1.84 -32.51
CA THR A 27 8.88 -1.46 -33.83
C THR A 27 7.68 -0.53 -33.73
N SER A 28 7.71 0.56 -34.49
CA SER A 28 6.58 1.48 -34.62
C SER A 28 6.12 1.50 -36.07
N GLN A 29 4.80 1.41 -36.25
CA GLN A 29 4.15 1.74 -37.51
C GLN A 29 3.91 3.25 -37.54
N GLN A 30 4.98 4.04 -37.54
CA GLN A 30 4.84 5.46 -37.80
C GLN A 30 4.90 5.65 -39.31
N GLY A 31 3.91 6.35 -39.88
CA GLY A 31 3.94 6.73 -41.29
C GLY A 31 5.22 7.48 -41.63
N LEU A 32 5.69 7.33 -42.87
CA LEU A 32 6.85 8.09 -43.32
C LEU A 32 6.52 9.60 -43.37
N PRO A 33 7.52 10.49 -43.31
CA PRO A 33 7.31 11.90 -43.60
C PRO A 33 6.55 12.07 -44.93
N PHE A 34 5.57 12.98 -44.97
CA PHE A 34 4.62 13.13 -46.09
C PHE A 34 5.29 13.07 -47.48
N ILE A 35 6.31 13.91 -47.72
CA ILE A 35 7.02 13.93 -49.00
C ILE A 35 7.67 12.59 -49.32
N ARG A 36 8.32 11.95 -48.34
CA ARG A 36 8.97 10.64 -48.51
C ARG A 36 7.94 9.54 -48.84
N GLU A 37 6.83 9.49 -48.10
CA GLU A 37 5.76 8.51 -48.31
C GLU A 37 5.17 8.63 -49.71
N TYR A 38 4.79 9.84 -50.10
CA TYR A 38 4.07 10.05 -51.33
C TYR A 38 4.96 9.97 -52.55
N ILE A 39 6.27 10.29 -52.46
CA ILE A 39 7.21 9.99 -53.55
C ILE A 39 7.28 8.48 -53.78
N LEU A 40 7.40 7.66 -52.72
CA LEU A 40 7.42 6.21 -52.84
C LEU A 40 6.11 5.67 -53.43
N ARG A 41 4.95 6.19 -53.00
CA ARG A 41 3.63 5.83 -53.57
C ARG A 41 3.53 6.21 -55.05
N LEU A 42 4.02 7.38 -55.43
CA LEU A 42 3.95 7.86 -56.82
C LEU A 42 4.85 7.04 -57.74
N VAL A 43 6.08 6.72 -57.30
CA VAL A 43 7.03 5.87 -58.04
C VAL A 43 6.59 4.40 -58.07
N GLN A 44 5.78 3.94 -57.12
CA GLN A 44 5.19 2.60 -57.15
C GLN A 44 4.30 2.39 -58.39
N LEU A 45 3.64 3.47 -58.87
CA LEU A 45 2.78 3.41 -60.05
C LEU A 45 3.58 3.27 -61.35
N GLY A 46 4.85 3.68 -61.35
CA GLY A 46 5.76 3.57 -62.48
C GLY A 46 7.01 4.42 -62.31
N ALA A 47 8.07 4.08 -63.04
CA ALA A 47 9.30 4.88 -63.07
C ALA A 47 9.00 6.29 -63.60
N MET A 48 9.56 7.32 -62.94
CA MET A 48 9.25 8.73 -63.26
C MET A 48 10.49 9.61 -63.33
N TRP A 49 10.39 10.67 -64.11
CA TRP A 49 11.40 11.72 -64.16
C TRP A 49 11.36 12.60 -62.90
N PRO A 50 12.51 13.04 -62.36
CA PRO A 50 12.55 13.99 -61.23
C PRO A 50 11.67 15.22 -61.44
N GLU A 51 11.55 15.74 -62.65
CA GLU A 51 10.73 16.90 -63.00
C GLU A 51 9.23 16.62 -62.83
N GLN A 52 8.78 15.38 -63.06
CA GLN A 52 7.40 14.96 -62.83
C GLN A 52 7.08 14.90 -61.34
N ILE A 53 8.02 14.41 -60.53
CA ILE A 53 7.91 14.42 -59.07
C ILE A 53 7.87 15.86 -58.56
N ALA A 54 8.76 16.72 -59.07
CA ALA A 54 8.80 18.14 -58.72
C ALA A 54 7.48 18.85 -59.03
N THR A 55 6.90 18.59 -60.21
CA THR A 55 5.62 19.16 -60.63
C THR A 55 4.46 18.67 -59.76
N TYR A 56 4.45 17.39 -59.38
CA TYR A 56 3.38 16.82 -58.56
C TYR A 56 3.35 17.40 -57.14
N PHE A 57 4.53 17.60 -56.52
CA PHE A 57 4.65 18.09 -55.15
C PHE A 57 4.85 19.60 -55.04
N ASP A 58 4.88 20.33 -56.16
CA ASP A 58 5.22 21.77 -56.22
C ASP A 58 6.58 22.09 -55.56
N LEU A 59 7.58 21.24 -55.82
CA LEU A 59 8.94 21.39 -55.30
C LEU A 59 9.83 22.08 -56.33
N ASN A 60 10.74 22.93 -55.87
CA ASN A 60 11.79 23.46 -56.73
C ASN A 60 12.88 22.40 -57.03
N GLU A 61 13.74 22.68 -58.01
CA GLU A 61 14.79 21.75 -58.47
C GLU A 61 15.72 21.28 -57.33
N ARG A 62 16.02 22.17 -56.38
CA ARG A 62 16.86 21.83 -55.23
C ARG A 62 16.14 20.91 -54.26
N GLU A 63 14.88 21.20 -53.95
CA GLU A 63 14.06 20.41 -53.02
C GLU A 63 13.80 18.99 -53.54
N VAL A 64 13.43 18.84 -54.81
CA VAL A 64 13.20 17.52 -55.40
C VAL A 64 14.49 16.70 -55.44
N LYS A 65 15.63 17.35 -55.72
CA LYS A 65 16.94 16.70 -55.72
C LYS A 65 17.34 16.21 -54.34
N GLU A 66 17.16 17.04 -53.30
CA GLU A 66 17.41 16.61 -51.92
C GLU A 66 16.48 15.46 -51.48
N ALA A 67 15.19 15.55 -51.81
CA ALA A 67 14.21 14.50 -51.47
C ALA A 67 14.51 13.16 -52.15
N ILE A 68 14.86 13.18 -53.45
CA ILE A 68 15.26 11.97 -54.19
C ILE A 68 16.59 11.44 -53.68
N ASN A 69 17.58 12.31 -53.41
CA ASN A 69 18.88 11.88 -52.90
C ASN A 69 18.79 11.23 -51.52
N ASP A 70 17.97 11.75 -50.60
CA ASP A 70 17.72 11.10 -49.30
C ASP A 70 17.15 9.69 -49.48
N LEU A 71 16.19 9.51 -50.39
CA LEU A 71 15.60 8.21 -50.73
C LEU A 71 16.59 7.25 -51.41
N ILE A 72 17.49 7.76 -52.26
CA ILE A 72 18.57 6.95 -52.86
C ILE A 72 19.60 6.53 -51.81
N GLN A 73 20.01 7.44 -50.91
CA GLN A 73 20.94 7.14 -49.82
C GLN A 73 20.38 6.08 -48.86
N ARG A 74 19.05 6.01 -48.71
CA ARG A 74 18.35 4.98 -47.93
C ARG A 74 18.14 3.67 -48.70
N GLU A 75 18.61 3.58 -49.95
CA GLU A 75 18.42 2.45 -50.87
C GLU A 75 16.94 2.18 -51.19
N GLU A 76 16.08 3.21 -51.15
CA GLU A 76 14.65 3.10 -51.40
C GLU A 76 14.29 3.45 -52.85
N LEU A 77 15.09 4.30 -53.48
CA LEU A 77 14.99 4.65 -54.90
C LEU A 77 16.32 4.40 -55.62
N LYS A 78 16.24 4.21 -56.93
CA LYS A 78 17.40 4.17 -57.84
C LYS A 78 17.03 4.77 -59.19
N TYR A 79 18.04 5.20 -59.94
CA TYR A 79 17.87 5.58 -61.34
C TYR A 79 17.95 4.35 -62.25
N ASN A 80 17.06 4.29 -63.23
CA ASN A 80 17.12 3.32 -64.33
C ASN A 80 17.98 3.84 -65.50
N GLU A 81 18.13 3.05 -66.55
CA GLU A 81 18.93 3.41 -67.75
C GLU A 81 18.42 4.66 -68.49
N GLN A 82 17.16 5.04 -68.23
CA GLN A 82 16.50 6.20 -68.83
C GLN A 82 16.56 7.43 -67.90
N ASN A 83 17.34 7.40 -66.82
CA ASN A 83 17.39 8.46 -65.79
C ASN A 83 16.05 8.73 -65.09
N GLN A 84 15.12 7.78 -65.13
CA GLN A 84 13.92 7.81 -64.33
C GLN A 84 14.19 7.15 -62.98
N VAL A 85 13.50 7.64 -61.96
CA VAL A 85 13.56 7.11 -60.61
C VAL A 85 12.56 5.98 -60.47
N GLU A 86 13.01 4.83 -59.97
CA GLU A 86 12.19 3.65 -59.70
C GLU A 86 12.44 3.08 -58.30
N LEU A 87 11.48 2.29 -57.80
CA LEU A 87 11.62 1.58 -56.52
C LEU A 87 12.72 0.52 -56.59
N THR A 88 13.50 0.40 -55.52
CA THR A 88 14.39 -0.75 -55.31
C THR A 88 13.59 -1.97 -54.86
N ASP A 89 14.20 -3.16 -54.87
CA ASP A 89 13.51 -4.37 -54.38
C ASP A 89 13.20 -4.30 -52.88
N LYS A 90 13.97 -3.50 -52.12
CA LYS A 90 13.71 -3.17 -50.72
C LYS A 90 12.40 -2.40 -50.55
N SER A 91 12.22 -1.30 -51.29
CA SER A 91 11.05 -0.42 -51.11
C SER A 91 9.79 -0.95 -51.79
N LYS A 92 9.91 -1.82 -52.80
CA LYS A 92 8.76 -2.60 -53.31
C LYS A 92 8.10 -3.42 -52.20
N GLY A 93 8.90 -3.95 -51.26
CA GLY A 93 8.41 -4.71 -50.11
C GLY A 93 7.68 -3.87 -49.04
N TYR A 94 7.63 -2.54 -49.17
CA TYR A 94 6.83 -1.69 -48.29
C TYR A 94 5.34 -1.72 -48.61
N PHE A 95 4.95 -2.26 -49.76
CA PHE A 95 3.59 -2.25 -50.26
C PHE A 95 3.06 -3.67 -50.41
N ASP A 96 1.90 -3.96 -49.82
CA ASP A 96 1.22 -5.26 -49.97
C ASP A 96 0.43 -5.34 -51.30
N VAL A 97 -0.09 -4.20 -51.77
CA VAL A 97 -0.83 -4.04 -53.02
C VAL A 97 -0.49 -2.71 -53.70
N LEU A 98 -0.74 -2.61 -55.00
CA LEU A 98 -0.63 -1.34 -55.74
C LEU A 98 -1.55 -0.28 -55.12
N GLY A 99 -0.98 0.84 -54.66
CA GLY A 99 -1.73 1.90 -53.99
C GLY A 99 -2.17 1.58 -52.56
N GLY A 100 -1.70 0.46 -51.97
CA GLY A 100 -1.95 0.10 -50.58
C GLY A 100 -1.23 0.99 -49.57
N ASP A 101 -1.47 0.77 -48.29
CA ASP A 101 -0.77 1.47 -47.22
C ASP A 101 0.71 1.09 -47.13
N LEU A 102 1.54 2.06 -46.77
CA LEU A 102 2.99 1.87 -46.67
C LEU A 102 3.34 1.24 -45.31
N ASN A 103 3.83 0.00 -45.33
CA ASN A 103 4.21 -0.74 -44.13
C ASN A 103 5.69 -0.51 -43.77
N THR A 104 6.04 0.71 -43.35
CA THR A 104 7.39 0.98 -42.82
C THR A 104 7.44 0.69 -41.32
N THR A 105 7.95 -0.50 -41.00
CA THR A 105 8.26 -0.87 -39.62
C THR A 105 9.63 -0.28 -39.26
N GLU A 106 9.65 0.85 -38.54
CA GLU A 106 10.92 1.41 -38.05
C GLU A 106 11.31 0.76 -36.72
N LEU A 107 12.54 0.25 -36.64
CA LEU A 107 13.15 -0.20 -35.39
C LEU A 107 13.71 0.99 -34.62
N ARG A 108 13.26 1.18 -33.39
CA ARG A 108 13.70 2.25 -32.49
C ARG A 108 14.10 1.69 -31.14
N SER A 109 14.90 2.44 -30.39
CA SER A 109 15.25 2.12 -29.00
C SER A 109 14.68 3.16 -28.04
N SER A 110 14.25 2.71 -26.87
CA SER A 110 13.77 3.54 -25.76
C SER A 110 14.10 2.88 -24.43
N GLY A 111 13.75 3.56 -23.33
CA GLY A 111 13.86 3.02 -21.99
C GLY A 111 12.70 3.45 -21.11
N ALA A 112 12.45 2.65 -20.07
CA ALA A 112 11.39 2.92 -19.09
C ALA A 112 11.83 2.54 -17.69
N SER A 113 11.37 3.30 -16.69
CA SER A 113 11.57 3.00 -15.28
C SER A 113 10.25 2.60 -14.63
N LEU A 114 10.09 1.31 -14.36
CA LEU A 114 8.84 0.70 -13.90
C LEU A 114 9.07 -0.19 -12.68
N GLY A 115 8.11 -0.24 -11.77
CA GLY A 115 8.11 -1.14 -10.61
C GLY A 115 7.19 -2.33 -10.81
N PHE A 116 7.67 -3.50 -10.44
CA PHE A 116 6.95 -4.77 -10.57
C PHE A 116 6.89 -5.49 -9.23
N GLU A 117 5.69 -5.87 -8.83
CA GLU A 117 5.47 -6.74 -7.67
C GLU A 117 5.75 -8.20 -8.02
N LEU A 118 6.12 -9.02 -7.04
CA LEU A 118 6.64 -10.37 -7.29
C LEU A 118 5.59 -11.50 -7.19
N THR A 119 4.32 -11.23 -6.94
CA THR A 119 3.24 -12.23 -6.97
C THR A 119 2.72 -12.47 -8.38
N SER A 120 2.29 -11.46 -9.12
CA SER A 120 1.82 -11.62 -10.51
C SER A 120 2.66 -10.89 -11.56
N PHE A 121 3.72 -10.20 -11.14
CA PHE A 121 4.52 -9.32 -12.02
C PHE A 121 3.67 -8.22 -12.66
N SER A 122 2.73 -7.70 -11.89
CA SER A 122 1.94 -6.52 -12.21
C SER A 122 2.82 -5.27 -12.07
N CYS A 123 2.65 -4.30 -12.98
CA CYS A 123 3.34 -3.02 -12.88
C CYS A 123 2.60 -2.14 -11.86
N VAL A 124 3.30 -1.69 -10.82
CA VAL A 124 2.71 -1.00 -9.66
C VAL A 124 3.28 0.39 -9.43
N SER A 125 4.32 0.77 -10.17
CA SER A 125 4.92 2.09 -10.06
C SER A 125 5.59 2.54 -11.36
N THR A 126 5.71 3.86 -11.52
CA THR A 126 6.41 4.50 -12.64
C THR A 126 7.44 5.50 -12.14
N GLN A 127 8.11 6.17 -13.09
CA GLN A 127 8.94 7.32 -12.78
C GLN A 127 8.18 8.44 -12.05
N ASN A 128 6.92 8.68 -12.42
CA ASN A 128 6.10 9.78 -11.89
C ASN A 128 5.21 9.34 -10.71
N LYS A 129 4.93 8.05 -10.58
CA LYS A 129 4.10 7.47 -9.50
C LYS A 129 4.90 6.40 -8.76
N ARG A 130 5.65 6.81 -7.73
CA ARG A 130 6.49 5.92 -6.92
C ARG A 130 5.73 5.37 -5.72
N LEU A 131 6.10 4.17 -5.27
CA LEU A 131 5.65 3.64 -3.99
C LEU A 131 6.61 4.08 -2.86
N PRO A 132 6.10 4.33 -1.64
CA PRO A 132 6.93 4.56 -0.47
C PRO A 132 7.80 3.34 -0.14
N ASN A 133 9.05 3.56 0.28
CA ASN A 133 9.92 2.48 0.76
C ASN A 133 9.66 2.16 2.24
N GLU A 134 8.44 1.71 2.57
CA GLU A 134 7.99 1.48 3.95
C GLU A 134 7.66 0.01 4.23
N TRP A 135 8.57 -0.65 4.96
CA TRP A 135 8.48 -2.08 5.29
C TRP A 135 8.01 -2.37 6.73
N GLY A 136 7.69 -1.34 7.51
CA GLY A 136 7.23 -1.46 8.90
C GLY A 136 5.70 -1.60 9.00
N LEU A 137 5.21 -1.97 10.19
CA LEU A 137 3.77 -1.98 10.53
C LEU A 137 2.87 -2.69 9.50
N GLY A 138 3.32 -3.85 9.02
CA GLY A 138 2.58 -4.73 8.12
C GLY A 138 3.23 -6.11 8.09
N PHE A 139 2.52 -7.12 7.59
CA PHE A 139 3.09 -8.45 7.37
C PHE A 139 3.82 -8.50 6.05
N ARG A 140 5.09 -8.89 6.06
CA ARG A 140 5.85 -9.09 4.81
C ARG A 140 5.51 -10.46 4.27
N LEU A 141 5.03 -10.52 3.03
CA LEU A 141 4.75 -11.80 2.39
C LEU A 141 6.04 -12.48 1.99
N GLU A 142 6.18 -13.75 2.40
CA GLU A 142 7.33 -14.58 2.07
C GLU A 142 7.12 -15.30 0.74
N LEU A 143 7.90 -14.92 -0.27
CA LEU A 143 7.84 -15.54 -1.59
C LEU A 143 8.78 -16.75 -1.69
N PRO A 144 8.46 -17.75 -2.55
CA PRO A 144 9.34 -18.87 -2.80
C PRO A 144 10.75 -18.43 -3.24
N SER A 145 11.79 -18.99 -2.63
CA SER A 145 13.19 -18.57 -2.87
C SER A 145 13.58 -18.66 -4.35
N LYS A 146 13.05 -19.65 -5.09
CA LYS A 146 13.26 -19.79 -6.54
C LYS A 146 12.72 -18.60 -7.32
N LYS A 147 11.57 -18.05 -6.92
CA LYS A 147 10.96 -16.88 -7.57
C LYS A 147 11.79 -15.62 -7.32
N VAL A 148 12.20 -15.41 -6.08
CA VAL A 148 13.07 -14.29 -5.67
C VAL A 148 14.43 -14.33 -6.39
N ALA A 149 15.02 -15.52 -6.54
CA ALA A 149 16.30 -15.72 -7.21
C ALA A 149 16.20 -15.49 -8.74
N ASN A 150 15.04 -15.76 -9.35
CA ASN A 150 14.82 -15.58 -10.80
C ASN A 150 14.06 -14.29 -11.15
N ARG A 151 13.88 -13.37 -10.20
CA ARG A 151 12.97 -12.22 -10.33
C ARG A 151 13.27 -11.36 -11.57
N ASP A 152 14.53 -11.03 -11.84
CA ASP A 152 14.90 -10.15 -12.97
C ASP A 152 14.50 -10.75 -14.32
N LYS A 153 14.68 -12.07 -14.47
CA LYS A 153 14.28 -12.83 -15.66
C LYS A 153 12.77 -12.87 -15.80
N LEU A 154 12.03 -13.06 -14.70
CA LEU A 154 10.57 -13.12 -14.70
C LEU A 154 9.97 -11.75 -14.99
N VAL A 155 10.51 -10.67 -14.40
CA VAL A 155 10.14 -9.29 -14.68
C VAL A 155 10.41 -8.94 -16.14
N SER A 156 11.58 -9.31 -16.70
CA SER A 156 11.88 -9.10 -18.11
C SER A 156 10.87 -9.77 -19.05
N LYS A 157 10.43 -10.99 -18.70
CA LYS A 157 9.38 -11.72 -19.45
C LYS A 157 8.02 -11.05 -19.32
N ALA A 158 7.64 -10.63 -18.12
CA ALA A 158 6.38 -9.95 -17.87
C ALA A 158 6.31 -8.61 -18.63
N PHE A 159 7.38 -7.81 -18.59
CA PHE A 159 7.51 -6.58 -19.36
C PHE A 159 7.32 -6.82 -20.87
N GLN A 160 7.95 -7.85 -21.43
CA GLN A 160 7.79 -8.20 -22.85
C GLN A 160 6.36 -8.66 -23.18
N LYS A 161 5.80 -9.53 -22.35
CA LYS A 161 4.46 -10.09 -22.55
C LYS A 161 3.38 -9.00 -22.53
N HIS A 162 3.51 -8.04 -21.61
CA HIS A 162 2.51 -7.01 -21.36
C HIS A 162 2.90 -5.63 -21.91
N PHE A 163 3.84 -5.57 -22.85
CA PHE A 163 4.41 -4.31 -23.31
C PHE A 163 3.36 -3.31 -23.82
N GLN A 164 2.39 -3.77 -24.61
CA GLN A 164 1.33 -2.92 -25.16
C GLN A 164 0.35 -2.46 -24.07
N GLU A 165 -0.09 -3.38 -23.21
CA GLU A 165 -0.94 -3.06 -22.05
C GLU A 165 -0.28 -1.98 -21.16
N LEU A 166 1.03 -2.06 -20.94
CA LEU A 166 1.76 -1.04 -20.17
C LEU A 166 1.73 0.36 -20.83
N ILE A 167 1.61 0.44 -22.15
CA ILE A 167 1.45 1.72 -22.86
C ILE A 167 0.01 2.21 -22.73
N GLU A 168 -0.97 1.32 -22.94
CA GLU A 168 -2.41 1.62 -22.87
C GLU A 168 -2.83 2.07 -21.46
N ASP A 169 -2.32 1.41 -20.42
CA ASP A 169 -2.55 1.74 -19.01
C ASP A 169 -1.82 3.02 -18.56
N GLY A 170 -1.09 3.68 -19.46
CA GLY A 170 -0.38 4.94 -19.18
C GLY A 170 0.91 4.78 -18.38
N TYR A 171 1.45 3.56 -18.20
CA TYR A 171 2.75 3.39 -17.55
C TYR A 171 3.92 3.90 -18.41
N MET A 172 3.73 3.98 -19.73
CA MET A 172 4.74 4.44 -20.70
C MET A 172 4.18 5.50 -21.66
N GLU A 173 3.65 6.61 -21.14
CA GLU A 173 3.01 7.69 -21.94
C GLU A 173 3.89 8.22 -23.09
N HIS A 174 5.22 8.28 -22.91
CA HIS A 174 6.16 8.71 -23.93
C HIS A 174 6.18 7.82 -25.20
N MET A 175 5.63 6.61 -25.11
CA MET A 175 5.50 5.64 -26.21
C MET A 175 4.18 5.77 -26.97
N THR A 176 3.28 6.65 -26.54
CA THR A 176 2.01 6.87 -27.24
C THR A 176 2.25 7.67 -28.52
N GLY A 177 2.00 7.05 -29.68
CA GLY A 177 2.14 7.68 -31.00
C GLY A 177 0.89 8.47 -31.39
N ARG A 178 1.04 9.64 -32.02
CA ARG A 178 -0.10 10.49 -32.43
C ARG A 178 -0.87 10.00 -33.66
N SER A 179 -0.38 9.05 -34.45
CA SER A 179 -1.04 8.65 -35.72
C SER A 179 -0.63 7.27 -36.28
N GLY A 180 -0.17 6.35 -35.44
CA GLY A 180 0.28 5.02 -35.87
C GLY A 180 0.09 4.04 -34.73
N GLY A 181 -0.37 2.82 -35.03
CA GLY A 181 -0.81 1.82 -34.05
C GLY A 181 0.21 1.53 -32.93
N LEU A 182 -0.24 0.78 -31.91
CA LEU A 182 0.56 0.53 -30.71
C LEU A 182 1.93 -0.09 -31.05
N PRO A 183 3.03 0.48 -30.53
CA PRO A 183 4.36 -0.10 -30.67
C PRO A 183 4.42 -1.59 -30.29
N LYS A 184 5.21 -2.38 -31.01
CA LYS A 184 5.47 -3.78 -30.66
C LYS A 184 6.91 -3.92 -30.17
N ILE A 185 7.12 -4.62 -29.08
CA ILE A 185 8.47 -4.85 -28.57
C ILE A 185 9.25 -5.78 -29.52
N TYR A 186 10.47 -5.40 -29.88
CA TYR A 186 11.38 -6.23 -30.67
C TYR A 186 12.33 -7.02 -29.75
N LYS A 187 13.03 -6.31 -28.85
CA LYS A 187 13.97 -6.95 -27.92
C LYS A 187 14.18 -6.10 -26.67
N VAL A 188 14.23 -6.74 -25.51
CA VAL A 188 14.76 -6.12 -24.29
C VAL A 188 16.29 -6.23 -24.30
N GLU A 189 16.95 -5.08 -24.33
CA GLU A 189 18.41 -4.97 -24.38
C GLU A 189 19.02 -5.13 -22.98
N SER A 190 18.40 -4.51 -21.97
CA SER A 190 18.81 -4.68 -20.58
C SER A 190 17.67 -4.44 -19.58
N VAL A 191 17.78 -5.11 -18.43
CA VAL A 191 16.93 -4.93 -17.26
C VAL A 191 17.85 -4.76 -16.06
N LYS A 192 17.76 -3.63 -15.37
CA LYS A 192 18.59 -3.33 -14.19
C LYS A 192 17.70 -2.96 -13.02
N GLN A 193 17.77 -3.70 -11.93
CA GLN A 193 17.12 -3.32 -10.67
C GLN A 193 17.75 -2.03 -10.14
N ILE A 194 16.94 -1.02 -9.84
CA ILE A 194 17.38 0.30 -9.36
C ILE A 194 16.83 0.64 -7.96
N GLY A 195 15.95 -0.19 -7.40
CA GLY A 195 15.46 0.01 -6.04
C GLY A 195 14.45 -1.05 -5.60
N ALA A 196 14.13 -1.02 -4.31
CA ALA A 196 12.98 -1.72 -3.74
C ALA A 196 11.84 -0.72 -3.53
N GLU A 197 10.62 -1.12 -3.91
CA GLU A 197 9.41 -0.31 -3.83
C GLU A 197 8.27 -1.22 -3.37
N PRO A 198 8.25 -1.64 -2.09
CA PRO A 198 7.29 -2.62 -1.58
C PRO A 198 5.85 -2.17 -1.84
N LEU A 199 5.03 -3.09 -2.36
CA LEU A 199 3.61 -2.85 -2.54
C LEU A 199 2.89 -3.19 -1.24
N ARG A 200 2.14 -2.22 -0.71
CA ARG A 200 1.29 -2.39 0.47
C ARG A 200 -0.14 -2.63 0.04
N LEU A 201 -0.66 -3.82 0.33
CA LEU A 201 -2.06 -4.19 0.20
C LEU A 201 -2.74 -3.93 1.55
N LYS A 202 -3.63 -2.94 1.57
CA LYS A 202 -4.42 -2.59 2.76
C LYS A 202 -5.74 -3.35 2.69
N ILE A 203 -5.94 -4.31 3.59
CA ILE A 203 -7.09 -5.22 3.50
C ILE A 203 -8.07 -4.92 4.63
N PRO A 204 -9.24 -4.34 4.33
CA PRO A 204 -10.31 -4.23 5.32
C PRO A 204 -10.96 -5.61 5.52
N PHE A 205 -11.08 -6.01 6.78
CA PHE A 205 -11.86 -7.16 7.20
C PHE A 205 -13.21 -6.68 7.72
N THR A 206 -14.27 -7.14 7.08
CA THR A 206 -15.64 -6.70 7.32
C THR A 206 -16.53 -7.85 7.79
N MET A 207 -17.57 -7.48 8.53
CA MET A 207 -18.67 -8.37 8.88
C MET A 207 -20.01 -7.73 8.53
N ASP A 208 -21.02 -8.54 8.27
CA ASP A 208 -22.40 -8.08 8.11
C ASP A 208 -23.04 -7.70 9.46
N SER A 209 -24.29 -7.24 9.43
CA SER A 209 -25.05 -6.86 10.62
C SER A 209 -25.32 -8.01 11.61
N ASN A 210 -25.20 -9.27 11.17
CA ASN A 210 -25.33 -10.46 12.01
C ASN A 210 -23.97 -10.94 12.55
N GLY A 211 -22.88 -10.26 12.20
CA GLY A 211 -21.53 -10.61 12.59
C GLY A 211 -20.86 -11.68 11.73
N LYS A 212 -21.41 -12.03 10.57
CA LYS A 212 -20.75 -12.97 9.67
C LYS A 212 -19.63 -12.27 8.91
N ALA A 213 -18.42 -12.82 8.97
CA ALA A 213 -17.29 -12.30 8.19
C ALA A 213 -17.54 -12.40 6.68
N GLN A 214 -17.11 -11.39 5.94
CA GLN A 214 -17.15 -11.40 4.48
C GLN A 214 -15.85 -11.96 3.90
N ASP A 215 -15.94 -12.53 2.71
CA ASP A 215 -14.78 -13.02 1.97
C ASP A 215 -13.94 -11.86 1.42
N LEU A 216 -12.65 -12.14 1.19
CA LEU A 216 -11.74 -11.17 0.59
C LEU A 216 -12.00 -11.06 -0.91
N GLU A 217 -12.04 -9.84 -1.41
CA GLU A 217 -12.12 -9.54 -2.84
C GLU A 217 -10.74 -9.57 -3.52
N ASP A 218 -10.75 -9.66 -4.85
CA ASP A 218 -9.54 -9.53 -5.65
C ASP A 218 -8.97 -8.10 -5.59
N PHE A 219 -7.74 -7.93 -6.09
CA PHE A 219 -7.02 -6.66 -6.00
C PHE A 219 -6.95 -6.02 -7.38
N ASP A 220 -7.63 -4.89 -7.58
CA ASP A 220 -7.66 -4.18 -8.87
C ASP A 220 -6.28 -3.76 -9.38
N ASN A 221 -5.32 -3.57 -8.47
CA ASN A 221 -3.95 -3.16 -8.81
C ASN A 221 -3.04 -4.35 -9.19
N LEU A 222 -3.56 -5.58 -9.15
CA LEU A 222 -2.87 -6.79 -9.57
C LEU A 222 -3.57 -7.38 -10.79
N LYS A 223 -2.78 -7.89 -11.74
CA LYS A 223 -3.30 -8.64 -12.90
C LYS A 223 -3.85 -10.00 -12.50
N ASP A 224 -3.29 -10.59 -11.45
CA ASP A 224 -3.72 -11.84 -10.85
C ASP A 224 -3.46 -11.76 -9.33
N SER A 225 -4.54 -11.93 -8.56
CA SER A 225 -4.52 -11.89 -7.10
C SER A 225 -4.31 -13.25 -6.45
N THR A 226 -4.35 -14.36 -7.21
CA THR A 226 -4.38 -15.73 -6.68
C THR A 226 -3.20 -16.00 -5.74
N GLU A 227 -1.97 -15.79 -6.20
CA GLU A 227 -0.77 -16.04 -5.38
C GLU A 227 -0.68 -15.07 -4.19
N ALA A 228 -1.11 -13.80 -4.36
CA ALA A 228 -1.13 -12.84 -3.27
C ALA A 228 -2.11 -13.29 -2.17
N LEU A 229 -3.33 -13.68 -2.53
CA LEU A 229 -4.36 -14.17 -1.62
C LEU A 229 -3.93 -15.47 -0.92
N GLU A 230 -3.28 -16.40 -1.62
CA GLU A 230 -2.70 -17.61 -1.03
C GLU A 230 -1.64 -17.29 0.02
N LEU A 231 -0.70 -16.38 -0.29
CA LEU A 231 0.34 -15.95 0.65
C LEU A 231 -0.23 -15.19 1.84
N ILE A 232 -1.26 -14.36 1.63
CA ILE A 232 -2.00 -13.68 2.70
C ILE A 232 -2.65 -14.72 3.62
N ALA A 233 -3.36 -15.70 3.06
CA ALA A 233 -4.00 -16.76 3.84
C ALA A 233 -2.98 -17.57 4.64
N ALA A 234 -1.85 -17.95 4.02
CA ALA A 234 -0.76 -18.66 4.70
C ALA A 234 -0.13 -17.83 5.83
N THR A 235 0.06 -16.52 5.59
CA THR A 235 0.56 -15.58 6.60
C THR A 235 -0.40 -15.46 7.77
N ILE A 236 -1.69 -15.26 7.50
CA ILE A 236 -2.73 -15.23 8.55
C ILE A 236 -2.67 -16.50 9.38
N ASN A 237 -2.71 -17.67 8.74
CA ASN A 237 -2.68 -18.97 9.41
C ASN A 237 -1.44 -19.18 10.29
N THR A 238 -0.29 -18.60 9.92
CA THR A 238 0.94 -18.66 10.71
C THR A 238 0.80 -17.92 12.04
N TYR A 239 0.04 -16.83 12.06
CA TYR A 239 -0.20 -15.99 13.23
C TYR A 239 -1.56 -16.21 13.89
N THR A 240 -2.42 -17.05 13.29
CA THR A 240 -3.70 -17.45 13.86
C THR A 240 -3.44 -18.15 15.20
N GLY A 241 -3.76 -17.45 16.28
CA GLY A 241 -3.74 -18.00 17.63
C GLY A 241 -4.94 -18.90 17.90
N ARG A 242 -4.94 -19.53 19.08
CA ARG A 242 -6.14 -20.22 19.58
C ARG A 242 -7.29 -19.24 19.83
N ASN A 243 -8.51 -19.78 19.84
CA ASN A 243 -9.68 -19.07 20.35
C ASN A 243 -9.39 -18.54 21.77
N ASN A 244 -9.60 -17.23 21.98
CA ASN A 244 -9.38 -16.54 23.26
C ASN A 244 -10.64 -15.90 23.84
N TYR A 245 -11.83 -16.38 23.44
CA TYR A 245 -13.12 -15.80 23.84
C TYR A 245 -13.26 -15.70 25.36
N ARG A 246 -12.86 -16.74 26.09
CA ARG A 246 -12.92 -16.76 27.56
C ARG A 246 -11.98 -15.74 28.18
N GLU A 247 -10.74 -15.65 27.69
CA GLU A 247 -9.77 -14.67 28.19
C GLU A 247 -10.24 -13.23 27.97
N VAL A 248 -10.96 -12.96 26.88
CA VAL A 248 -11.60 -11.67 26.64
C VAL A 248 -12.73 -11.41 27.65
N LEU A 249 -13.59 -12.40 27.92
CA LEU A 249 -14.63 -12.25 28.94
C LEU A 249 -14.05 -12.03 30.35
N ASP A 250 -13.01 -12.78 30.72
CA ASP A 250 -12.31 -12.64 32.00
C ASP A 250 -11.70 -11.23 32.13
N ALA A 251 -11.16 -10.67 31.02
CA ALA A 251 -10.64 -9.31 30.99
C ALA A 251 -11.74 -8.25 31.14
N ILE A 252 -12.88 -8.43 30.46
CA ILE A 252 -14.06 -7.55 30.59
C ILE A 252 -14.58 -7.55 32.02
N GLU A 253 -14.67 -8.72 32.65
CA GLU A 253 -15.10 -8.87 34.05
C GLU A 253 -14.10 -8.20 35.01
N MET A 254 -12.80 -8.47 34.84
CA MET A 254 -11.74 -7.90 35.68
C MET A 254 -11.67 -6.37 35.61
N LEU A 255 -12.01 -5.78 34.47
CA LEU A 255 -12.09 -4.33 34.29
C LEU A 255 -13.47 -3.73 34.65
N ASN A 256 -14.43 -4.56 35.09
CA ASN A 256 -15.82 -4.18 35.38
C ASN A 256 -16.49 -3.42 34.22
N ASP A 257 -16.22 -3.87 33.00
CA ASP A 257 -16.72 -3.26 31.77
C ASP A 257 -18.09 -3.83 31.39
N ARG A 258 -19.12 -3.23 31.99
CA ARG A 258 -20.53 -3.62 31.80
C ARG A 258 -21.10 -3.28 30.42
N PHE A 259 -20.38 -2.51 29.62
CA PHE A 259 -20.87 -2.05 28.32
C PHE A 259 -20.40 -2.98 27.23
N SER A 260 -19.08 -3.24 27.14
CA SER A 260 -18.61 -4.22 26.17
C SER A 260 -19.15 -5.60 26.47
N SER A 261 -19.43 -5.96 27.74
CA SER A 261 -20.07 -7.25 28.08
C SER A 261 -21.41 -7.48 27.36
N GLN A 262 -22.14 -6.42 26.99
CA GLN A 262 -23.43 -6.54 26.28
C GLN A 262 -23.26 -6.98 24.82
N LEU A 263 -22.05 -6.83 24.25
CA LEU A 263 -21.71 -7.32 22.92
C LEU A 263 -21.44 -8.83 22.89
N PHE A 264 -21.38 -9.50 24.05
CA PHE A 264 -21.02 -10.91 24.13
C PHE A 264 -22.20 -11.77 24.63
N THR A 265 -22.22 -13.02 24.21
CA THR A 265 -23.00 -14.09 24.85
C THR A 265 -22.08 -15.03 25.61
N SER A 266 -22.59 -16.18 26.04
CA SER A 266 -21.74 -17.27 26.53
C SER A 266 -20.76 -17.78 25.48
N GLU A 267 -21.05 -17.66 24.18
CA GLU A 267 -20.27 -18.32 23.12
C GLU A 267 -20.00 -17.49 21.85
N ASN A 268 -20.74 -16.40 21.63
CA ASN A 268 -20.68 -15.62 20.38
C ASN A 268 -20.74 -14.10 20.62
N LEU A 269 -20.11 -13.37 19.71
CA LEU A 269 -20.25 -11.92 19.58
C LEU A 269 -21.65 -11.56 19.02
N LYS A 270 -22.20 -10.43 19.46
CA LYS A 270 -23.47 -9.84 19.01
C LYS A 270 -23.26 -8.44 18.44
N PRO A 271 -22.74 -8.30 17.21
CA PRO A 271 -22.48 -6.98 16.61
C PRO A 271 -23.74 -6.12 16.45
N GLN A 272 -24.91 -6.73 16.31
CA GLN A 272 -26.20 -6.02 16.24
C GLN A 272 -26.49 -5.17 17.49
N GLU A 273 -26.02 -5.58 18.67
CA GLU A 273 -26.20 -4.83 19.92
C GLU A 273 -25.36 -3.55 19.96
N PHE A 274 -24.33 -3.46 19.10
CA PHE A 274 -23.44 -2.32 19.03
C PHE A 274 -24.18 -1.03 18.68
N ALA A 275 -25.12 -1.09 17.73
CA ALA A 275 -25.90 0.09 17.34
C ALA A 275 -26.75 0.61 18.51
N HIS A 276 -27.39 -0.29 19.27
CA HIS A 276 -28.19 0.05 20.45
C HIS A 276 -27.32 0.64 21.56
N LEU A 277 -26.16 0.04 21.83
CA LEU A 277 -25.18 0.54 22.79
C LEU A 277 -24.72 1.96 22.45
N LYS A 278 -24.34 2.19 21.19
CA LYS A 278 -23.86 3.50 20.72
C LYS A 278 -24.92 4.60 20.92
N LEU A 279 -26.16 4.35 20.50
CA LEU A 279 -27.28 5.28 20.68
C LEU A 279 -27.59 5.57 22.16
N SER A 280 -27.51 4.56 23.02
CA SER A 280 -27.74 4.73 24.45
C SER A 280 -26.71 5.68 25.10
N GLN A 281 -25.44 5.57 24.70
CA GLN A 281 -24.35 6.35 25.28
C GLN A 281 -24.33 7.79 24.81
N GLU A 282 -24.73 8.03 23.56
CA GLU A 282 -24.95 9.39 23.04
C GLU A 282 -26.03 10.14 23.84
N SER A 283 -27.05 9.42 24.33
CA SER A 283 -28.17 10.01 25.06
C SER A 283 -27.90 10.22 26.56
N GLN A 284 -27.01 9.44 27.19
CA GLN A 284 -26.92 9.34 28.65
C GLN A 284 -25.74 10.05 29.32
N SER A 285 -24.72 10.53 28.59
CA SER A 285 -23.67 11.48 29.06
C SER A 285 -22.38 11.44 28.23
N GLN A 286 -22.26 10.54 27.23
CA GLN A 286 -21.00 10.28 26.51
C GLN A 286 -19.81 9.92 27.43
N LYS A 287 -20.07 9.45 28.66
CA LYS A 287 -19.01 9.04 29.59
C LYS A 287 -18.33 7.74 29.19
N HIS A 288 -18.98 6.94 28.36
CA HIS A 288 -18.48 5.69 27.83
C HIS A 288 -18.86 5.60 26.35
N ILE A 289 -17.89 5.42 25.46
CA ILE A 289 -18.06 5.51 24.02
C ILE A 289 -17.58 4.18 23.42
N PRO A 290 -18.49 3.24 23.10
CA PRO A 290 -18.11 1.94 22.56
C PRO A 290 -17.68 2.07 21.10
N PHE A 291 -16.78 1.19 20.67
CA PHE A 291 -16.38 1.06 19.27
C PHE A 291 -16.06 -0.39 18.90
N ILE A 292 -16.26 -0.72 17.62
CA ILE A 292 -15.72 -1.93 16.99
C ILE A 292 -14.61 -1.50 16.04
N GLY A 293 -13.54 -2.29 16.03
CA GLY A 293 -12.31 -2.12 15.29
C GLY A 293 -11.25 -1.28 15.99
N SER A 294 -10.05 -1.29 15.43
CA SER A 294 -8.89 -0.62 16.04
C SER A 294 -9.17 0.83 16.35
N LEU A 295 -8.66 1.35 17.47
CA LEU A 295 -8.89 2.73 17.89
C LEU A 295 -8.36 3.75 16.87
N TYR A 296 -7.32 3.38 16.12
CA TYR A 296 -6.69 4.19 15.08
C TYR A 296 -7.32 4.02 13.67
N SER A 297 -8.47 3.33 13.55
CA SER A 297 -9.27 3.35 12.30
C SER A 297 -9.88 4.74 12.08
N ASP A 298 -10.21 5.14 10.85
CA ASP A 298 -10.62 6.53 10.56
C ASP A 298 -11.76 7.04 11.44
N ASN A 299 -12.82 6.24 11.59
CA ASN A 299 -13.99 6.62 12.38
C ASN A 299 -13.69 6.65 13.88
N ASN A 300 -12.99 5.62 14.39
CA ASN A 300 -12.68 5.53 15.82
C ASN A 300 -11.63 6.57 16.23
N ARG A 301 -10.68 6.85 15.35
CA ARG A 301 -9.63 7.85 15.53
C ARG A 301 -10.22 9.24 15.63
N LYS A 302 -11.11 9.62 14.71
CA LYS A 302 -11.77 10.92 14.74
C LYS A 302 -12.53 11.13 16.06
N MET A 303 -13.26 10.11 16.49
CA MET A 303 -13.99 10.10 17.75
C MET A 303 -13.05 10.24 18.96
N PHE A 304 -11.93 9.51 18.97
CA PHE A 304 -10.89 9.64 19.97
C PHE A 304 -10.25 11.03 19.98
N GLU A 305 -9.91 11.59 18.82
CA GLU A 305 -9.25 12.90 18.69
C GLU A 305 -10.14 14.04 19.19
N ASP A 306 -11.42 14.04 18.82
CA ASP A 306 -12.40 15.02 19.30
C ASP A 306 -12.51 14.99 20.82
N PHE A 307 -12.51 13.78 21.38
CA PHE A 307 -12.54 13.56 22.82
C PHE A 307 -11.23 13.97 23.50
N PHE A 308 -10.07 13.54 22.97
CA PHE A 308 -8.74 13.82 23.48
C PHE A 308 -8.44 15.32 23.49
N LYS A 309 -8.87 16.04 22.44
CA LYS A 309 -8.76 17.50 22.35
C LYS A 309 -9.46 18.21 23.50
N LYS A 310 -10.65 17.75 23.93
CA LYS A 310 -11.37 18.31 25.10
C LYS A 310 -10.57 18.09 26.39
N GLN A 311 -10.00 16.92 26.60
CA GLN A 311 -9.17 16.64 27.78
C GLN A 311 -7.88 17.45 27.80
N LYS A 312 -7.25 17.62 26.63
CA LYS A 312 -6.06 18.45 26.46
C LYS A 312 -6.31 19.93 26.76
N GLN A 313 -7.49 20.45 26.39
CA GLN A 313 -7.89 21.83 26.74
C GLN A 313 -7.98 22.02 28.25
N LYS A 314 -8.58 21.05 28.97
CA LYS A 314 -8.63 21.06 30.45
C LYS A 314 -7.22 21.01 31.06
N LEU A 315 -6.35 20.10 30.59
CA LEU A 315 -4.95 20.03 31.03
C LEU A 315 -4.17 21.33 30.83
N THR A 316 -4.48 22.07 29.75
CA THR A 316 -3.83 23.35 29.46
C THR A 316 -4.32 24.45 30.41
N ALA A 317 -5.60 24.44 30.77
CA ALA A 317 -6.20 25.41 31.68
C ALA A 317 -5.79 25.18 33.16
N GLU A 318 -5.49 23.93 33.53
CA GLU A 318 -5.17 23.57 34.91
C GLU A 318 -3.68 23.76 35.26
N HIS A 319 -3.44 24.36 36.44
CA HIS A 319 -2.13 24.41 37.07
C HIS A 319 -1.83 23.08 37.78
N HIS A 320 -1.25 22.14 37.05
CA HIS A 320 -0.71 20.91 37.62
C HIS A 320 0.80 21.05 37.89
N ASN A 321 1.25 20.58 39.06
CA ASN A 321 2.67 20.40 39.40
C ASN A 321 3.13 19.05 38.84
N GLY A 322 4.00 19.05 37.83
CA GLY A 322 4.49 17.84 37.16
C GLY A 322 3.95 17.69 35.73
N SER A 323 4.06 16.49 35.18
CA SER A 323 3.58 16.12 33.84
C SER A 323 2.75 14.85 34.01
N VAL A 324 1.49 14.87 33.55
CA VAL A 324 0.59 13.69 33.61
C VAL A 324 1.14 12.61 32.68
N VAL A 325 1.02 11.31 33.00
CA VAL A 325 1.46 10.27 32.07
C VAL A 325 0.33 9.85 31.14
N LEU A 326 0.62 9.83 29.83
CA LEU A 326 -0.17 9.16 28.80
C LEU A 326 0.51 7.82 28.49
N GLN A 327 -0.07 6.74 28.97
CA GLN A 327 0.42 5.38 28.76
C GLN A 327 -0.35 4.71 27.62
N TYR A 328 0.36 4.10 26.68
CA TYR A 328 -0.18 3.23 25.65
C TYR A 328 0.40 1.83 25.87
N LEU A 329 -0.39 0.90 26.39
CA LEU A 329 -0.05 -0.51 26.51
C LEU A 329 -0.53 -1.26 25.27
N ALA A 330 0.40 -1.79 24.48
CA ALA A 330 0.07 -2.65 23.35
C ALA A 330 -0.36 -4.05 23.86
N PRO A 331 -1.23 -4.77 23.16
CA PRO A 331 -1.61 -6.15 23.47
C PRO A 331 -0.53 -7.14 22.95
N SER A 332 -0.56 -8.40 23.40
CA SER A 332 0.26 -9.49 22.83
C SER A 332 -0.36 -10.11 21.57
N ASP A 333 -1.14 -9.34 20.82
CA ASP A 333 -1.75 -9.80 19.58
C ASP A 333 -0.81 -9.56 18.38
N PRO A 334 -0.48 -10.58 17.56
CA PRO A 334 0.47 -10.44 16.46
C PRO A 334 -0.05 -9.56 15.30
N PHE A 335 -1.36 -9.35 15.20
CA PHE A 335 -1.99 -8.46 14.22
C PHE A 335 -2.03 -7.00 14.70
N TRP A 336 -1.76 -6.75 15.99
CA TRP A 336 -1.73 -5.38 16.51
C TRP A 336 -0.69 -4.53 15.79
N GLY A 337 -1.12 -3.36 15.32
CA GLY A 337 -0.26 -2.41 14.65
C GLY A 337 0.25 -2.85 13.27
N LYS A 338 -0.33 -3.91 12.69
CA LYS A 338 -0.09 -4.31 11.29
C LYS A 338 -0.91 -3.45 10.34
N ASN A 339 -0.84 -2.14 10.53
CA ASN A 339 -1.54 -1.12 9.78
C ASN A 339 -0.73 0.19 9.86
N ASP A 340 -0.49 0.85 8.73
CA ASP A 340 0.28 2.10 8.68
C ASP A 340 -0.36 3.28 9.43
N ARG A 341 -1.69 3.26 9.66
CA ARG A 341 -2.41 4.28 10.42
C ARG A 341 -1.87 4.41 11.85
N LEU A 342 -1.43 3.31 12.48
CA LEU A 342 -0.86 3.34 13.82
C LEU A 342 0.35 4.27 13.91
N LYS A 343 1.22 4.30 12.89
CA LYS A 343 2.38 5.22 12.85
C LYS A 343 1.94 6.66 13.01
N SER A 344 0.98 7.08 12.19
CA SER A 344 0.48 8.45 12.21
C SER A 344 -0.24 8.79 13.51
N PHE A 345 -0.97 7.83 14.09
CA PHE A 345 -1.64 7.99 15.38
C PHE A 345 -0.65 8.19 16.53
N LEU A 346 0.37 7.34 16.63
CA LEU A 346 1.40 7.43 17.67
C LEU A 346 2.27 8.69 17.52
N LEU A 347 2.64 9.07 16.28
CA LEU A 347 3.36 10.32 16.01
C LEU A 347 2.56 11.54 16.45
N GLU A 348 1.24 11.52 16.25
CA GLU A 348 0.38 12.61 16.68
C GLU A 348 0.37 12.73 18.21
N LEU A 349 0.20 11.62 18.94
CA LEU A 349 0.29 11.62 20.40
C LEU A 349 1.65 12.09 20.91
N ALA A 350 2.75 11.63 20.29
CA ALA A 350 4.09 12.07 20.65
C ALA A 350 4.30 13.59 20.44
N ASN A 351 3.82 14.12 19.31
CA ASN A 351 4.01 15.53 18.94
C ASN A 351 3.07 16.49 19.68
N GLN A 352 1.95 15.98 20.22
CA GLN A 352 0.94 16.78 20.91
C GLN A 352 1.18 16.92 22.42
N ASN A 353 2.31 16.46 22.94
CA ASN A 353 2.66 16.45 24.36
C ASN A 353 2.99 17.84 24.95
N LYS A 354 3.03 18.90 24.14
CA LYS A 354 3.28 20.29 24.57
C LYS A 354 2.17 21.24 24.14
N SER A 355 1.98 22.33 24.89
CA SER A 355 1.10 23.43 24.52
C SER A 355 1.69 24.26 23.37
N LYS A 356 0.81 24.90 22.58
CA LYS A 356 1.21 25.85 21.53
C LYS A 356 1.43 27.24 22.14
N GLY A 357 2.49 27.95 21.76
CA GLY A 357 2.75 29.33 22.19
C GLY A 357 4.23 29.66 22.39
N LYS A 358 4.53 30.90 22.79
CA LYS A 358 5.91 31.42 22.99
C LYS A 358 6.68 30.71 24.12
N LYS A 359 5.97 30.12 25.08
CA LYS A 359 6.53 29.32 26.18
C LYS A 359 5.77 27.99 26.27
N PRO A 360 6.17 26.97 25.50
CA PRO A 360 5.46 25.69 25.47
C PRO A 360 5.56 25.01 26.84
N LYS A 361 4.42 24.65 27.42
CA LYS A 361 4.31 23.84 28.63
C LYS A 361 4.18 22.37 28.23
N LYS A 362 4.92 21.48 28.89
CA LYS A 362 4.72 20.04 28.75
C LYS A 362 3.39 19.66 29.41
N LEU A 363 2.51 19.00 28.65
CA LEU A 363 1.16 18.64 29.06
C LEU A 363 1.11 17.21 29.60
N TYR A 364 1.88 16.31 28.99
CA TYR A 364 2.00 14.93 29.42
C TYR A 364 3.32 14.30 28.98
N ASP A 365 3.67 13.19 29.64
CA ASP A 365 4.71 12.25 29.25
C ASP A 365 4.09 11.09 28.46
N PHE A 366 4.54 10.88 27.22
CA PHE A 366 4.00 9.83 26.36
C PHE A 366 4.87 8.58 26.42
N ASN A 367 4.29 7.46 26.84
CA ASN A 367 4.97 6.19 27.02
C ASN A 367 4.22 5.08 26.29
N VAL A 368 4.86 4.44 25.31
CA VAL A 368 4.34 3.26 24.61
C VAL A 368 5.02 2.02 25.17
N LYS A 369 4.25 1.14 25.81
CA LYS A 369 4.71 -0.12 26.43
C LYS A 369 4.40 -1.28 25.49
N LEU A 370 5.44 -1.96 25.02
CA LEU A 370 5.39 -3.07 24.08
C LEU A 370 5.61 -4.42 24.80
N PRO A 371 4.86 -5.48 24.45
CA PRO A 371 5.00 -6.79 25.08
C PRO A 371 6.30 -7.48 24.66
N PHE A 372 6.86 -8.23 25.60
CA PHE A 372 7.97 -9.16 25.39
C PHE A 372 7.56 -10.55 25.88
N SER A 373 7.82 -11.57 25.06
CA SER A 373 7.56 -12.97 25.43
C SER A 373 8.60 -13.51 26.41
N SER A 374 9.74 -12.85 26.51
CA SER A 374 10.86 -13.25 27.37
C SER A 374 11.62 -12.03 27.90
N PRO A 375 12.28 -12.15 29.06
CA PRO A 375 13.12 -11.08 29.60
C PRO A 375 14.16 -10.58 28.59
N MET A 376 14.40 -9.27 28.58
CA MET A 376 15.23 -8.61 27.56
C MET A 376 16.71 -9.05 27.55
N ASN A 377 17.20 -9.66 28.62
CA ASN A 377 18.56 -10.21 28.71
C ASN A 377 18.71 -11.58 28.02
N THR A 378 17.60 -12.24 27.66
CA THR A 378 17.59 -13.49 26.87
C THR A 378 17.94 -13.23 25.40
N ARG A 379 18.13 -14.30 24.61
CA ARG A 379 18.35 -14.15 23.16
C ARG A 379 17.06 -13.69 22.47
N GLU A 380 15.94 -14.25 22.90
CA GLU A 380 14.59 -14.01 22.40
C GLU A 380 14.18 -12.57 22.68
N GLY A 381 14.31 -12.11 23.92
CA GLY A 381 14.00 -10.73 24.30
C GLY A 381 14.90 -9.69 23.59
N ARG A 382 16.18 -10.01 23.34
CA ARG A 382 17.05 -9.14 22.51
C ARG A 382 16.58 -9.05 21.06
N ARG A 383 16.09 -10.15 20.49
CA ARG A 383 15.54 -10.17 19.11
C ARG A 383 14.28 -9.31 19.03
N GLU A 384 13.35 -9.49 19.96
CA GLU A 384 12.12 -8.69 20.04
C GLU A 384 12.42 -7.20 20.21
N LYS A 385 13.41 -6.85 21.05
CA LYS A 385 13.86 -5.46 21.21
C LYS A 385 14.28 -4.85 19.87
N ILE A 386 15.05 -5.59 19.07
CA ILE A 386 15.51 -5.13 17.75
C ILE A 386 14.32 -4.97 16.80
N GLU A 387 13.38 -5.92 16.79
CA GLU A 387 12.18 -5.86 15.96
C GLU A 387 11.30 -4.66 16.31
N TRP A 388 11.02 -4.45 17.60
CA TRP A 388 10.27 -3.31 18.08
C TRP A 388 10.96 -1.98 17.76
N THR A 389 12.26 -1.88 18.01
CA THR A 389 13.01 -0.64 17.73
C THR A 389 13.03 -0.32 16.24
N ARG A 390 13.13 -1.32 15.36
CA ARG A 390 13.08 -1.11 13.90
C ARG A 390 11.68 -0.75 13.41
N GLY A 391 10.63 -1.33 14.02
CA GLY A 391 9.25 -1.07 13.63
C GLY A 391 8.71 0.27 14.10
N PHE A 392 9.25 0.80 15.20
CA PHE A 392 8.76 2.00 15.90
C PHE A 392 9.86 3.06 16.10
N ASP A 393 10.88 3.09 15.24
CA ASP A 393 12.01 4.02 15.30
C ASP A 393 11.57 5.49 15.35
N PHE A 394 10.45 5.81 14.70
CA PHE A 394 9.83 7.13 14.62
C PHE A 394 9.32 7.68 15.98
N ILE A 395 9.21 6.84 17.01
CA ILE A 395 8.89 7.22 18.40
C ILE A 395 9.87 6.59 19.41
N LYS A 396 11.11 6.29 19.01
CA LYS A 396 12.08 5.55 19.83
C LYS A 396 12.25 6.06 21.28
N ASP A 397 12.13 7.37 21.50
CA ASP A 397 12.32 8.02 22.80
C ASP A 397 11.11 7.81 23.74
N ASN A 398 10.02 7.26 23.23
CA ASN A 398 8.77 6.98 23.95
C ASN A 398 8.55 5.47 24.18
N LEU A 399 9.49 4.60 23.79
CA LEU A 399 9.30 3.15 23.86
C LEU A 399 9.74 2.56 25.20
N PHE A 400 8.85 1.74 25.75
CA PHE A 400 9.01 0.96 26.98
C PHE A 400 8.53 -0.46 26.72
N GLY A 401 8.88 -1.38 27.61
CA GLY A 401 8.71 -2.81 27.41
C GLY A 401 8.20 -3.41 28.68
N TYR A 402 7.39 -4.44 28.54
CA TYR A 402 6.85 -5.17 29.67
C TYR A 402 6.79 -6.65 29.31
N ILE A 403 6.88 -7.51 30.31
CA ILE A 403 6.69 -8.94 30.10
C ILE A 403 5.21 -9.21 29.86
N GLU A 404 4.89 -9.92 28.78
CA GLU A 404 3.51 -10.24 28.45
C GLU A 404 2.79 -11.00 29.58
N GLY A 405 1.45 -10.91 29.59
CA GLY A 405 0.60 -11.57 30.58
C GLY A 405 -0.43 -10.65 31.25
N TYR A 406 -0.28 -9.33 31.13
CA TYR A 406 -1.32 -8.39 31.53
C TYR A 406 -2.63 -8.71 30.78
N LEU A 407 -3.68 -9.08 31.53
CA LEU A 407 -4.96 -9.55 30.98
C LEU A 407 -4.79 -10.63 29.91
N ASN A 408 -3.88 -11.59 30.13
CA ASN A 408 -3.53 -12.64 29.16
C ASN A 408 -3.08 -12.12 27.78
N GLY A 409 -2.64 -10.86 27.72
CA GLY A 409 -2.21 -10.20 26.49
C GLY A 409 -3.34 -9.82 25.52
N VAL A 410 -4.61 -9.91 25.93
CA VAL A 410 -5.76 -9.67 25.03
C VAL A 410 -6.18 -8.20 24.95
N ALA A 411 -5.70 -7.36 25.87
CA ALA A 411 -6.15 -5.98 26.01
C ALA A 411 -5.06 -4.97 25.65
N GLU A 412 -5.46 -4.00 24.85
CA GLU A 412 -4.74 -2.77 24.54
C GLU A 412 -5.33 -1.63 25.37
N ILE A 413 -4.47 -0.79 25.96
CA ILE A 413 -4.91 0.28 26.85
C ILE A 413 -4.24 1.59 26.50
N ILE A 414 -5.02 2.66 26.36
CA ILE A 414 -4.54 4.03 26.37
C ILE A 414 -5.08 4.72 27.61
N LEU A 415 -4.22 5.06 28.55
CA LEU A 415 -4.58 5.70 29.81
C LEU A 415 -3.92 7.06 29.91
N LEU A 416 -4.72 8.11 30.01
CA LEU A 416 -4.26 9.40 30.51
C LEU A 416 -4.68 9.50 31.98
N GLU A 417 -3.70 9.43 32.88
CA GLU A 417 -3.91 9.33 34.33
C GLU A 417 -4.94 10.35 34.83
N ASP A 418 -5.90 9.87 35.62
CA ASP A 418 -7.02 10.63 36.22
C ASP A 418 -7.94 11.39 35.23
N ARG A 419 -7.84 11.12 33.92
CA ARG A 419 -8.63 11.84 32.90
C ARG A 419 -9.51 10.94 32.07
N PHE A 420 -8.93 9.92 31.45
CA PHE A 420 -9.67 9.00 30.61
C PHE A 420 -8.88 7.71 30.37
N VAL A 421 -9.61 6.69 29.94
CA VAL A 421 -9.04 5.44 29.44
C VAL A 421 -9.71 5.05 28.13
N ALA A 422 -8.95 4.49 27.19
CA ALA A 422 -9.47 3.69 26.10
C ALA A 422 -8.97 2.25 26.28
N VAL A 423 -9.88 1.29 26.19
CA VAL A 423 -9.57 -0.15 26.28
C VAL A 423 -10.01 -0.79 24.98
N THR A 424 -9.20 -1.69 24.43
CA THR A 424 -9.55 -2.50 23.25
C THR A 424 -9.17 -3.95 23.49
N TYR A 425 -10.16 -4.83 23.46
CA TYR A 425 -9.97 -6.27 23.54
C TYR A 425 -9.80 -6.85 22.13
N HIS A 426 -8.77 -7.65 21.92
CA HIS A 426 -8.45 -8.30 20.65
C HIS A 426 -9.01 -9.73 20.65
N LEU A 427 -10.25 -9.87 20.18
CA LEU A 427 -10.97 -11.14 20.16
C LEU A 427 -10.56 -12.00 18.97
N ARG A 428 -10.07 -13.21 19.24
CA ARG A 428 -9.73 -14.24 18.25
C ARG A 428 -10.76 -15.36 18.29
N LEU A 429 -11.47 -15.50 17.17
CA LEU A 429 -12.40 -16.61 16.91
C LEU A 429 -12.09 -17.18 15.52
N PRO A 430 -11.02 -18.00 15.38
CA PRO A 430 -10.53 -18.46 14.07
C PRO A 430 -11.58 -19.14 13.18
N GLU A 431 -12.55 -19.81 13.78
CA GLU A 431 -13.67 -20.46 13.07
C GLU A 431 -14.68 -19.47 12.45
N SER A 432 -14.65 -18.21 12.88
CA SER A 432 -15.60 -17.17 12.44
C SER A 432 -14.90 -15.97 11.77
N TYR A 433 -13.72 -15.59 12.23
CA TYR A 433 -12.95 -14.46 11.73
C TYR A 433 -11.50 -14.87 11.50
N ARG A 434 -10.97 -14.55 10.31
CA ARG A 434 -9.59 -14.86 9.93
C ARG A 434 -8.56 -14.04 10.70
N VAL A 435 -8.93 -12.85 11.16
CA VAL A 435 -8.09 -11.94 11.97
C VAL A 435 -8.83 -11.54 13.24
N PRO A 436 -8.14 -11.06 14.28
CA PRO A 436 -8.78 -10.62 15.51
C PRO A 436 -9.81 -9.51 15.25
N VAL A 437 -10.85 -9.48 16.07
CA VAL A 437 -11.89 -8.46 16.14
C VAL A 437 -11.59 -7.54 17.33
N PRO A 438 -10.98 -6.36 17.13
CA PRO A 438 -10.83 -5.37 18.17
C PRO A 438 -12.20 -4.83 18.58
N ILE A 439 -12.51 -4.84 19.87
CA ILE A 439 -13.75 -4.31 20.44
C ILE A 439 -13.36 -3.52 21.66
N GLY A 440 -13.87 -2.30 21.79
CA GLY A 440 -13.38 -1.43 22.84
C GLY A 440 -14.31 -0.30 23.20
N PHE A 441 -13.78 0.57 24.05
CA PHE A 441 -14.47 1.77 24.48
C PHE A 441 -13.49 2.87 24.90
N ILE A 442 -13.98 4.11 24.93
CA ILE A 442 -13.32 5.26 25.56
C ILE A 442 -14.17 5.69 26.75
N SER A 443 -13.58 5.95 27.92
CA SER A 443 -14.32 6.37 29.11
C SER A 443 -13.67 7.48 29.92
N THR A 444 -14.52 8.33 30.51
CA THR A 444 -14.19 9.33 31.56
C THR A 444 -14.73 8.95 32.94
N ASP A 445 -15.30 7.75 33.07
CA ASP A 445 -15.85 7.31 34.34
C ASP A 445 -14.71 7.06 35.33
N ASN A 446 -14.71 7.80 36.44
CA ASN A 446 -13.65 7.69 37.45
C ASN A 446 -13.56 6.28 38.05
N GLY A 447 -14.66 5.54 38.14
CA GLY A 447 -14.65 4.15 38.61
C GLY A 447 -13.89 3.23 37.67
N ILE A 448 -14.13 3.36 36.36
CA ILE A 448 -13.41 2.60 35.33
C ILE A 448 -11.94 3.02 35.28
N ILE A 449 -11.64 4.32 35.27
CA ILE A 449 -10.27 4.84 35.27
C ILE A 449 -9.50 4.28 36.46
N ASN A 450 -10.06 4.34 37.68
CA ASN A 450 -9.42 3.83 38.89
C ASN A 450 -9.19 2.31 38.81
N THR A 451 -10.16 1.55 38.30
CA THR A 451 -10.04 0.09 38.13
C THR A 451 -8.91 -0.26 37.19
N VAL A 452 -8.84 0.40 36.03
CA VAL A 452 -7.77 0.17 35.05
C VAL A 452 -6.41 0.59 35.62
N THR A 453 -6.31 1.78 36.24
CA THR A 453 -5.08 2.26 36.87
C THR A 453 -4.57 1.25 37.90
N GLN A 454 -5.43 0.80 38.82
CA GLN A 454 -5.05 -0.20 39.84
C GLN A 454 -4.62 -1.53 39.21
N SER A 455 -5.31 -1.99 38.17
CA SER A 455 -4.96 -3.25 37.49
C SER A 455 -3.58 -3.19 36.80
N LEU A 456 -3.20 -2.02 36.28
CA LEU A 456 -1.87 -1.77 35.70
C LEU A 456 -0.78 -1.67 36.77
N GLU A 457 -1.10 -1.11 37.94
CA GLU A 457 -0.16 -1.00 39.06
C GLU A 457 0.08 -2.33 39.78
N CYS A 458 -0.94 -3.17 39.93
CA CYS A 458 -0.80 -4.51 40.53
C CYS A 458 0.03 -5.47 39.66
N ASN A 459 0.13 -5.21 38.35
CA ASN A 459 0.98 -5.97 37.41
C ASN A 459 2.40 -5.42 37.26
N ARG A 460 2.94 -4.72 38.29
CA ARG A 460 4.32 -4.17 38.28
C ARG A 460 5.40 -5.26 38.24
N ALA A 461 5.70 -5.73 37.03
CA ALA A 461 7.02 -6.15 36.59
C ALA A 461 7.34 -5.39 35.28
N VAL A 462 7.53 -4.07 35.40
CA VAL A 462 7.93 -3.20 34.28
C VAL A 462 9.34 -2.70 34.58
N ASN A 463 10.36 -3.43 34.11
CA ASN A 463 11.68 -2.84 33.97
C ASN A 463 11.65 -1.90 32.75
N PRO A 464 12.22 -0.67 32.83
CA PRO A 464 12.40 0.18 31.66
C PRO A 464 13.21 -0.54 30.57
N ILE A 465 12.87 -0.36 29.28
CA ILE A 465 13.66 -0.86 28.13
C ILE A 465 15.09 -0.29 28.08
N PHE A 466 15.33 0.81 28.82
CA PHE A 466 16.51 1.67 28.73
C PHE A 466 17.25 1.93 30.05
N SER A 467 16.99 1.19 31.14
CA SER A 467 17.99 1.15 32.22
C SER A 467 19.04 0.10 31.84
N GLU A 468 20.29 0.55 31.68
CA GLU A 468 21.48 -0.30 31.44
C GLU A 468 21.54 -1.54 32.34
#